data_AF-A0A9D7EG14-F1
#
_entry.id   AF-A0A9D7EG14-F1
#
_cell.length_a   1.000
_cell.length_b   1.000
_cell.length_c   1.000
_cell.angle_alpha   90.00
_cell.angle_beta   90.00
_cell.angle_gamma   90.00
#
_symmetry.space_group_name_H-M   'P 1'
#
loop_
_entity.id
_entity.type
_entity.pdbx_description
1 polymer ?
#
loop_
_entity_poly.entity_id
_entity_poly.type
_entity_poly.pdbx_seq_one_letter_code
_entity_poly.pdbx_strand_id
1 'polypeptide(L)'
;MNGYLASALTIGLLAACNGRKTTAAVESTGSAVEGLLTGTMTTAFANEGCAFLVVLDQPTEFTHLLPIALDEQYLKDGVKLSFTYRLSRASSGNCAKGQPAILENISVR
;
A
#
# COMPACT_ATOMS: atom_id res chain seq x y z
N MET A 1 13.53 -11.74 -66.32
CA MET A 1 13.75 -10.40 -66.92
C MET A 1 12.78 -9.43 -66.28
N ASN A 2 13.35 -8.35 -65.74
CA ASN A 2 12.74 -7.06 -65.42
C ASN A 2 11.64 -7.07 -64.34
N GLY A 3 11.81 -6.47 -63.16
CA GLY A 3 12.66 -5.35 -62.77
C GLY A 3 11.76 -4.15 -62.48
N TYR A 4 11.67 -3.75 -61.22
CA TYR A 4 11.42 -2.35 -60.85
C TYR A 4 12.24 -2.05 -59.60
N LEU A 5 13.33 -1.36 -59.88
CA LEU A 5 14.22 -0.69 -58.96
C LEU A 5 13.69 0.74 -58.79
N ALA A 6 14.05 1.33 -57.64
CA ALA A 6 13.90 2.73 -57.28
C ALA A 6 12.58 3.13 -56.61
N SER A 7 12.69 3.39 -55.31
CA SER A 7 12.37 4.72 -54.77
C SER A 7 13.21 4.93 -53.51
N ALA A 8 14.24 5.75 -53.65
CA ALA A 8 14.91 6.37 -52.52
C ALA A 8 13.94 7.37 -51.88
N LEU A 9 13.76 7.33 -50.56
CA LEU A 9 13.26 8.48 -49.83
C LEU A 9 13.86 8.52 -48.42
N THR A 10 14.67 9.56 -48.23
CA THR A 10 15.10 10.24 -47.02
C THR A 10 14.28 10.01 -45.75
N ILE A 11 14.94 10.00 -44.59
CA ILE A 11 14.84 11.05 -43.56
C ILE A 11 15.84 10.68 -42.44
N GLY A 12 16.89 11.50 -42.30
CA GLY A 12 17.62 11.57 -41.06
C GLY A 12 16.78 12.32 -40.04
N LEU A 13 16.61 11.75 -38.85
CA LEU A 13 16.19 12.50 -37.68
C LEU A 13 17.20 12.23 -36.57
N LEU A 14 18.04 13.23 -36.32
CA LEU A 14 18.87 13.33 -35.14
C LEU A 14 17.95 13.39 -33.93
N ALA A 15 17.85 12.29 -33.18
CA ALA A 15 17.23 12.28 -31.86
C ALA A 15 18.16 13.02 -30.90
N ALA A 16 17.97 14.33 -30.80
CA ALA A 16 18.52 15.13 -29.73
C ALA A 16 17.99 14.61 -28.38
N CYS A 17 18.82 13.87 -27.64
CA CYS A 17 18.58 13.56 -26.24
C CYS A 17 18.68 14.86 -25.44
N ASN A 18 17.59 15.62 -25.42
CA ASN A 18 17.41 16.72 -24.48
C ASN A 18 17.16 16.06 -23.11
N GLY A 19 18.25 15.80 -22.38
CA GLY A 19 18.24 15.33 -21.00
C GLY A 19 17.66 16.40 -20.09
N ARG A 20 16.34 16.59 -20.16
CA ARG A 20 15.58 17.33 -19.18
C ARG A 20 15.72 16.57 -17.86
N LYS A 21 16.47 17.18 -16.94
CA LYS A 21 16.34 17.01 -15.51
C LYS A 21 14.87 17.17 -15.13
N THR A 22 14.12 16.07 -15.14
CA THR A 22 12.90 15.95 -14.37
C THR A 22 13.31 15.35 -13.04
N THR A 23 13.67 16.26 -12.13
CA THR A 23 13.46 16.04 -10.71
C THR A 23 11.94 16.00 -10.52
N ALA A 24 11.34 14.83 -10.52
CA ALA A 24 9.99 14.61 -10.03
C ALA A 24 10.05 13.52 -8.98
N ALA A 25 9.92 13.98 -7.73
CA ALA A 25 9.47 13.28 -6.55
C ALA A 25 10.11 11.91 -6.24
N VAL A 26 10.98 11.95 -5.24
CA VAL A 26 11.19 10.88 -4.28
C VAL A 26 9.85 10.22 -3.93
N GLU A 27 9.82 8.90 -4.15
CA GLU A 27 9.19 7.85 -3.35
C GLU A 27 8.03 8.23 -2.42
N SER A 28 6.88 7.63 -2.67
CA SER A 28 6.17 6.94 -1.59
C SER A 28 5.57 5.66 -2.14
N THR A 29 6.40 4.61 -2.23
CA THR A 29 5.91 3.24 -2.42
C THR A 29 5.43 2.69 -1.08
N GLY A 30 4.37 3.30 -0.59
CA GLY A 30 3.53 2.83 0.50
C GLY A 30 2.14 3.37 0.20
N SER A 31 1.24 2.52 -0.30
CA SER A 31 -0.15 2.89 -0.54
C SER A 31 -0.76 3.32 0.80
N ALA A 32 -0.79 4.63 1.06
CA ALA A 32 -1.65 5.21 2.05
C ALA A 32 -3.06 5.16 1.48
N VAL A 33 -3.99 4.49 2.16
CA VAL A 33 -5.38 4.57 1.75
C VAL A 33 -5.89 5.93 2.18
N GLU A 34 -6.17 6.79 1.20
CA GLU A 34 -6.66 8.15 1.42
C GLU A 34 -8.09 8.09 1.97
N GLY A 35 -8.22 8.10 3.30
CA GLY A 35 -9.53 8.13 3.95
C GLY A 35 -9.48 7.74 5.42
N LEU A 36 -10.33 8.37 6.23
CA LEU A 36 -10.58 7.96 7.60
C LEU A 36 -11.41 6.67 7.58
N LEU A 37 -10.85 5.58 8.09
CA LEU A 37 -11.50 4.29 8.20
C LEU A 37 -11.94 4.03 9.63
N THR A 38 -12.82 3.05 9.77
CA THR A 38 -13.19 2.46 11.05
C THR A 38 -12.91 0.97 11.05
N GLY A 39 -12.44 0.47 12.19
CA GLY A 39 -12.26 -0.95 12.38
C GLY A 39 -12.31 -1.33 13.85
N THR A 40 -12.51 -2.63 14.08
CA THR A 40 -12.60 -3.22 15.41
C THR A 40 -11.35 -4.05 15.68
N MET A 41 -10.69 -3.78 16.80
CA MET A 41 -9.56 -4.58 17.27
C MET A 41 -10.03 -5.96 17.71
N THR A 42 -9.33 -7.01 17.31
CA THR A 42 -9.66 -8.39 17.71
C THR A 42 -8.43 -9.25 17.98
N THR A 43 -8.56 -10.16 18.94
CA THR A 43 -7.60 -11.24 19.24
C THR A 43 -8.09 -12.62 18.79
N ALA A 44 -9.20 -12.70 18.02
CA ALA A 44 -9.80 -13.96 17.59
C ALA A 44 -8.83 -14.89 16.82
N PHE A 45 -7.80 -14.29 16.22
CA PHE A 45 -6.81 -14.98 15.38
C PHE A 45 -5.45 -15.19 16.09
N ALA A 46 -5.39 -15.00 17.41
CA ALA A 46 -4.16 -15.13 18.18
C ALA A 46 -3.54 -16.54 18.06
N ASN A 47 -4.38 -17.58 18.05
CA ASN A 47 -3.95 -18.97 17.87
C ASN A 47 -3.40 -19.27 16.47
N GLU A 48 -3.62 -18.37 15.50
CA GLU A 48 -3.13 -18.47 14.13
C GLU A 48 -1.89 -17.57 13.90
N GLY A 49 -1.27 -17.09 14.98
CA GLY A 49 -0.08 -16.24 14.93
C GLY A 49 -0.37 -14.74 14.78
N CYS A 50 -1.64 -14.34 14.77
CA CYS A 50 -2.06 -12.94 14.68
C CYS A 50 -2.57 -12.45 16.05
N ALA A 51 -1.66 -12.07 16.94
CA ALA A 51 -2.00 -11.69 18.32
C ALA A 51 -3.09 -10.59 18.38
N PHE A 52 -2.97 -9.59 17.52
CA PHE A 52 -3.95 -8.52 17.35
C PHE A 52 -4.15 -8.22 15.87
N LEU A 53 -5.40 -8.06 15.45
CA LEU A 53 -5.80 -7.60 14.13
C LEU A 53 -6.85 -6.52 14.24
N VAL A 54 -6.88 -5.63 13.25
CA VAL A 54 -7.99 -4.70 13.07
C VAL A 54 -8.85 -5.21 11.92
N VAL A 55 -10.10 -5.56 12.23
CA VAL A 55 -11.12 -5.90 11.24
C VAL A 55 -11.69 -4.59 10.72
N LEU A 56 -11.60 -4.34 9.42
CA LEU A 56 -12.14 -3.12 8.82
C LEU A 56 -13.66 -3.23 8.67
N ASP A 57 -14.38 -2.20 9.12
CA ASP A 57 -15.85 -2.13 9.00
C ASP A 57 -16.29 -1.78 7.58
N GLN A 58 -15.39 -1.20 6.79
CA GLN A 58 -15.62 -0.76 5.43
C GLN A 58 -14.91 -1.70 4.43
N PRO A 59 -15.52 -1.97 3.25
CA PRO A 59 -14.87 -2.78 2.22
C PRO A 59 -13.67 -2.03 1.64
N THR A 60 -12.47 -2.53 1.89
CA THR A 60 -11.23 -2.06 1.26
C THR A 60 -10.53 -3.22 0.55
N GLU A 61 -9.35 -2.99 -0.02
CA GLU A 61 -8.50 -4.06 -0.57
C GLU A 61 -8.20 -5.16 0.47
N PHE A 62 -8.10 -4.77 1.75
CA PHE A 62 -7.86 -5.67 2.86
C PHE A 62 -9.07 -5.73 3.79
N THR A 63 -9.31 -6.90 4.38
CA THR A 63 -10.34 -7.06 5.41
C THR A 63 -9.74 -6.97 6.82
N HIS A 64 -8.47 -7.36 6.96
CA HIS A 64 -7.74 -7.39 8.22
C HIS A 64 -6.42 -6.67 8.07
N LEU A 65 -6.16 -5.73 8.97
CA LEU A 65 -4.86 -5.09 9.11
C LEU A 65 -4.13 -5.67 10.32
N LEU A 66 -2.83 -5.92 10.16
CA LEU A 66 -1.91 -6.26 11.23
C LEU A 66 -1.23 -4.95 11.68
N PRO A 67 -1.66 -4.34 12.80
CA PRO A 67 -1.08 -3.10 13.28
C PRO A 67 0.38 -3.31 13.70
N ILE A 68 1.27 -2.53 13.10
CA ILE A 68 2.70 -2.54 13.43
C ILE A 68 2.97 -1.41 14.42
N ALA A 69 3.56 -1.76 15.57
CA ALA A 69 3.96 -0.82 16.63
C ALA A 69 2.80 0.08 17.13
N LEU A 70 1.62 -0.50 17.34
CA LEU A 70 0.48 0.20 17.92
C LEU A 70 0.60 0.27 19.44
N ASP A 71 0.27 1.43 20.03
CA ASP A 71 0.30 1.62 21.48
C ASP A 71 -0.61 0.64 22.22
N GLU A 72 -0.14 0.15 23.36
CA GLU A 72 -0.85 -0.85 24.20
C GLU A 72 -2.25 -0.39 24.62
N GLN A 73 -2.48 0.92 24.72
CA GLN A 73 -3.79 1.48 25.06
C GLN A 73 -4.89 1.12 24.06
N TYR A 74 -4.52 0.85 22.79
CA TYR A 74 -5.42 0.48 21.70
C TYR A 74 -5.46 -1.04 21.46
N LEU A 75 -4.54 -1.81 22.05
CA LEU A 75 -4.46 -3.28 21.93
C LEU A 75 -5.45 -3.97 22.88
N LYS A 76 -6.73 -3.69 22.70
CA LYS A 76 -7.83 -4.28 23.50
C LYS A 76 -8.87 -4.85 22.56
N ASP A 77 -9.22 -6.12 22.77
CA ASP A 77 -10.25 -6.80 21.99
C ASP A 77 -11.60 -6.04 22.08
N GLY A 78 -12.27 -5.92 20.94
CA GLY A 78 -13.57 -5.24 20.81
C GLY A 78 -13.51 -3.72 20.72
N VAL A 79 -12.34 -3.09 20.86
CA VAL A 79 -12.23 -1.62 20.75
C VAL A 79 -12.44 -1.17 19.31
N LYS A 80 -13.33 -0.20 19.14
CA LYS A 80 -13.56 0.46 17.85
C LYS A 80 -12.62 1.64 17.71
N LEU A 81 -11.89 1.64 16.61
CA LEU A 81 -10.91 2.65 16.27
C LEU A 81 -11.36 3.36 14.99
N SER A 82 -11.16 4.66 14.95
CA SER A 82 -11.18 5.45 13.72
C SER A 82 -9.76 5.92 13.44
N PHE A 83 -9.25 5.68 12.23
CA PHE A 83 -7.85 5.89 11.91
C PHE A 83 -7.64 6.01 10.40
N THR A 84 -6.50 6.57 10.02
CA THR A 84 -5.91 6.42 8.68
C THR A 84 -4.82 5.36 8.76
N TYR A 85 -4.41 4.75 7.64
CA TYR A 85 -3.29 3.81 7.66
C TYR A 85 -2.42 3.89 6.41
N ARG A 86 -1.18 3.42 6.57
CA ARG A 86 -0.28 3.10 5.46
C ARG A 86 0.21 1.66 5.56
N LEU A 87 0.34 1.02 4.40
CA LEU A 87 0.92 -0.33 4.33
C LEU A 87 2.38 -0.32 4.77
N SER A 88 2.74 -1.31 5.56
CA SER A 88 4.10 -1.54 6.03
C SER A 88 4.73 -2.71 5.29
N ARG A 89 6.04 -2.65 5.08
CA ARG A 89 6.84 -3.79 4.59
C ARG A 89 7.45 -4.61 5.73
N ALA A 90 7.05 -4.32 6.98
CA ALA A 90 7.47 -5.10 8.12
C ALA A 90 7.04 -6.56 7.95
N SER A 91 7.87 -7.48 8.45
CA SER A 91 7.49 -8.89 8.48
C SER A 91 6.21 -9.06 9.30
N SER A 92 5.24 -9.80 8.76
CA SER A 92 4.03 -10.19 9.49
C SER A 92 4.29 -11.31 10.51
N GLY A 93 5.53 -11.79 10.63
CA GLY A 93 5.91 -12.91 11.47
C GLY A 93 5.12 -14.16 11.08
N ASN A 94 4.41 -14.73 12.05
CA ASN A 94 3.56 -15.90 11.84
C ASN A 94 2.14 -15.54 11.40
N CYS A 95 1.78 -14.26 11.36
CA CYS A 95 0.44 -13.86 10.97
C CYS A 95 0.28 -13.89 9.44
N ALA A 96 -0.60 -14.78 8.96
CA ALA A 96 -0.90 -14.93 7.53
C ALA A 96 -2.22 -14.25 7.11
N LYS A 97 -3.02 -13.73 8.05
CA LYS A 97 -4.35 -13.15 7.76
C LYS A 97 -4.38 -11.63 7.65
N GLY A 98 -3.47 -10.95 8.32
CA GLY A 98 -3.47 -9.48 8.41
C GLY A 98 -2.40 -8.87 7.54
N GLN A 99 -2.75 -7.82 6.81
CA GLN A 99 -1.77 -7.05 6.07
C GLN A 99 -1.03 -6.09 7.01
N PRO A 100 0.32 -6.12 7.12
CA PRO A 100 1.08 -5.21 7.94
C PRO A 100 0.76 -3.75 7.60
N ALA A 101 0.33 -2.97 8.60
CA ALA A 101 -0.01 -1.57 8.43
C ALA A 101 0.37 -0.76 9.67
N ILE A 102 0.76 0.49 9.45
CA ILE A 102 0.94 1.47 10.52
C ILE A 102 -0.33 2.30 10.57
N LEU A 103 -0.97 2.31 11.74
CA LEU A 103 -2.16 3.12 11.99
C LEU A 103 -1.74 4.54 12.39
N GLU A 104 -2.44 5.53 11.86
CA GLU A 104 -2.18 6.96 12.08
C GLU A 104 -3.51 7.67 12.40
N ASN A 105 -3.45 8.83 13.05
CA ASN A 105 -4.64 9.62 13.43
C ASN A 105 -5.70 8.78 14.18
N ILE A 106 -5.26 7.96 15.14
CA ILE A 106 -6.09 6.99 15.84
C ILE A 106 -6.98 7.71 16.88
N SER A 107 -8.27 7.39 16.86
CA SER A 107 -9.25 7.84 17.85
C SER A 107 -10.16 6.67 18.26
N VAL A 108 -10.40 6.53 19.57
CA VAL A 108 -11.29 5.50 20.12
C VAL A 108 -12.72 6.01 20.09
N ARG A 109 -13.67 5.15 19.69
CA ARG A 109 -15.10 5.45 19.70
C ARG A 109 -15.87 4.64 20.72
#